data_AF-S7P2F2-F1
#
_entry.id   AF-S7P2F2-F1
#
_cell.length_a   1.000
_cell.length_b   1.000
_cell.length_c   1.000
_cell.angle_alpha   90.00
_cell.angle_beta   90.00
_cell.angle_gamma   90.00
#
_symmetry.space_group_name_H-M   'P 1'
#
loop_
_entity.id
_entity.type
_entity.pdbx_description
1 polymer ?
#
loop_
_entity_poly.entity_id
_entity_poly.type
_entity_poly.pdbx_seq_one_letter_code
_entity_poly.pdbx_strand_id
1 'polypeptide(L)'
;MGPIGDSVASLVIAQLLFLQSESNKKPIHMYINRPGSIVTLGLAIYDRMQYILNPIFTWCVGQATSMGSLLLAVGTLGMRHSLHNSHIMIHKPSGGARGQATDITIQVEEIIKLKKQLYSIYAKHTKQSLQVIESAMDKDHYMSPMVP
;
A
#
# COMPACT_ATOMS: atom_id res chain seq x y z
N MET A 1 -13.19 0.09 4.50
CA MET A 1 -13.21 1.49 3.99
C MET A 1 -13.00 2.48 5.16
N GLY A 2 -12.55 3.73 4.92
CA GLY A 2 -12.21 4.74 5.97
C GLY A 2 -10.70 5.00 6.19
N PRO A 3 -10.20 5.56 7.30
CA PRO A 3 -8.76 5.56 7.64
C PRO A 3 -8.26 4.18 8.13
N ILE A 4 -6.99 3.80 7.89
CA ILE A 4 -6.40 2.61 8.53
C ILE A 4 -5.76 3.05 9.86
N GLY A 5 -6.44 2.73 10.95
CA GLY A 5 -5.85 2.65 12.29
C GLY A 5 -5.55 1.20 12.68
N ASP A 6 -4.97 1.01 13.86
CA ASP A 6 -4.52 -0.31 14.35
C ASP A 6 -5.62 -1.37 14.31
N SER A 7 -6.85 -1.00 14.70
CA SER A 7 -8.01 -1.90 14.69
C SER A 7 -8.38 -2.38 13.29
N VAL A 8 -8.30 -1.50 12.29
CA VAL A 8 -8.60 -1.83 10.90
C VAL A 8 -7.52 -2.74 10.33
N ALA A 9 -6.25 -2.44 10.57
CA ALA A 9 -5.15 -3.28 10.08
C ALA A 9 -5.20 -4.69 10.70
N SER A 10 -5.42 -4.76 12.01
CA SER A 10 -5.58 -6.01 12.74
C SER A 10 -6.76 -6.83 12.21
N LEU A 11 -7.91 -6.18 11.96
CA LEU A 11 -9.08 -6.84 11.40
C LEU A 11 -8.82 -7.39 9.99
N VAL A 12 -8.18 -6.61 9.12
CA VAL A 12 -7.84 -7.05 7.76
C VAL A 12 -6.90 -8.25 7.82
N ILE A 13 -5.85 -8.19 8.64
CA ILE A 13 -4.88 -9.29 8.79
C ILE A 13 -5.57 -10.55 9.33
N ALA A 14 -6.44 -10.40 10.35
CA ALA A 14 -7.22 -11.51 10.90
C ALA A 14 -8.15 -12.14 9.86
N GLN A 15 -8.81 -11.33 9.03
CA GLN A 15 -9.66 -11.83 7.94
C GLN A 15 -8.84 -12.57 6.86
N LEU A 16 -7.66 -12.07 6.50
CA LEU A 16 -6.77 -12.76 5.56
C LEU A 16 -6.28 -14.11 6.10
N LEU A 17 -5.94 -14.17 7.39
CA LEU A 17 -5.60 -15.41 8.09
C LEU A 17 -6.75 -16.41 8.06
N PHE A 18 -7.95 -15.94 8.44
CA PHE A 18 -9.15 -16.75 8.48
C PHE A 18 -9.54 -17.30 7.10
N LEU A 19 -9.53 -16.46 6.06
CA LEU A 19 -9.85 -16.91 4.71
C LEU A 19 -8.84 -17.95 4.19
N GLN A 20 -7.56 -17.81 4.54
CA GLN A 20 -6.55 -18.82 4.21
C GLN A 20 -6.79 -20.14 4.96
N SER A 21 -7.21 -20.10 6.23
CA SER A 21 -7.50 -21.33 6.98
C SER A 21 -8.73 -22.07 6.42
N GLU A 22 -9.73 -21.33 5.94
CA GLU A 22 -10.91 -21.91 5.27
C GLU A 22 -10.54 -22.56 3.93
N SER A 23 -9.67 -21.90 3.15
CA SER A 23 -9.09 -22.49 1.95
C SER A 23 -7.87 -21.70 1.54
N ASN A 24 -6.73 -22.35 1.37
CA ASN A 24 -5.50 -21.72 0.90
C ASN A 24 -5.40 -21.58 -0.64
N LYS A 25 -6.45 -21.97 -1.38
CA LYS A 25 -6.48 -21.90 -2.86
C LYS A 25 -7.53 -20.93 -3.40
N LYS A 26 -8.63 -20.71 -2.66
CA LYS A 26 -9.71 -19.84 -3.12
C LYS A 26 -9.24 -18.39 -3.22
N PRO A 27 -9.62 -17.66 -4.27
CA PRO A 27 -9.33 -16.23 -4.38
C PRO A 27 -9.89 -15.42 -3.20
N ILE A 28 -9.13 -14.42 -2.79
CA ILE A 28 -9.57 -13.43 -1.81
C ILE A 28 -9.81 -12.11 -2.54
N HIS A 29 -10.96 -11.49 -2.31
CA HIS A 29 -11.30 -10.19 -2.90
C HIS A 29 -11.15 -9.08 -1.86
N MET A 30 -10.28 -8.13 -2.14
CA MET A 30 -9.99 -6.98 -1.28
C MET A 30 -10.46 -5.68 -1.95
N TYR A 31 -11.50 -5.08 -1.39
CA TYR A 31 -12.05 -3.80 -1.85
C TYR A 31 -11.40 -2.62 -1.11
N ILE A 32 -10.88 -1.67 -1.87
CA ILE A 32 -10.09 -0.53 -1.39
C ILE A 32 -10.81 0.77 -1.76
N ASN A 33 -11.32 1.45 -0.74
CA ASN A 33 -11.83 2.82 -0.80
C ASN A 33 -11.27 3.59 0.39
N ARG A 34 -10.07 4.17 0.23
CA ARG A 34 -9.25 4.62 1.36
C ARG A 34 -8.42 5.86 1.00
N PRO A 35 -8.54 6.96 1.76
CA PRO A 35 -7.45 7.91 1.89
C PRO A 35 -6.30 7.26 2.69
N GLY A 36 -5.07 7.76 2.52
CA GLY A 36 -3.84 7.18 3.09
C GLY A 36 -3.84 6.77 4.58
N SER A 37 -2.76 6.11 5.00
CA SER A 37 -2.64 5.58 6.35
C SER A 37 -1.23 5.67 6.94
N ILE A 38 -1.13 5.26 8.21
CA ILE A 38 0.13 4.93 8.87
C ILE A 38 0.87 3.87 8.04
N VAL A 39 2.16 4.14 7.76
CA VAL A 39 3.01 3.33 6.89
C VAL A 39 3.19 1.91 7.44
N THR A 40 3.50 1.78 8.72
CA THR A 40 3.76 0.47 9.37
C THR A 40 2.54 -0.45 9.32
N LEU A 41 1.34 0.07 9.52
CA LEU A 41 0.10 -0.69 9.38
C LEU A 41 -0.16 -1.16 7.96
N GLY A 42 0.11 -0.30 6.97
CA GLY A 42 -0.01 -0.68 5.57
C GLY A 42 1.03 -1.74 5.18
N LEU A 43 2.26 -1.66 5.71
CA LEU A 43 3.30 -2.68 5.52
C LEU A 43 2.93 -4.01 6.16
N ALA A 44 2.32 -4.01 7.35
CA ALA A 44 1.83 -5.25 7.98
C ALA A 44 0.76 -5.96 7.13
N ILE A 45 -0.17 -5.20 6.54
CA ILE A 45 -1.17 -5.75 5.60
C ILE A 45 -0.47 -6.26 4.33
N TYR A 46 0.47 -5.48 3.77
CA TYR A 46 1.25 -5.87 2.59
C TYR A 46 1.98 -7.20 2.82
N ASP A 47 2.73 -7.34 3.91
CA ASP A 47 3.47 -8.55 4.21
C ASP A 47 2.52 -9.73 4.36
N ARG A 48 1.36 -9.53 4.99
CA ARG A 48 0.34 -10.57 5.09
C ARG A 48 -0.21 -10.97 3.73
N MET A 49 -0.48 -10.01 2.84
CA MET A 49 -0.93 -10.26 1.48
C MET A 49 0.10 -11.07 0.67
N GLN A 50 1.41 -10.81 0.85
CA GLN A 50 2.45 -11.57 0.17
C GLN A 50 2.73 -12.94 0.81
N TYR A 51 2.43 -13.09 2.10
CA TYR A 51 2.72 -14.32 2.85
C TYR A 51 1.67 -15.42 2.61
N ILE A 52 0.40 -15.06 2.40
CA ILE A 52 -0.64 -16.05 2.17
C ILE A 52 -0.56 -16.67 0.78
N LEU A 53 -0.97 -17.93 0.67
CA LEU A 53 -0.93 -18.69 -0.59
C LEU A 53 -2.05 -18.30 -1.57
N ASN A 54 -3.12 -17.72 -1.05
CA ASN A 54 -4.29 -17.35 -1.83
C ASN A 54 -3.96 -16.28 -2.88
N PRO A 55 -4.49 -16.37 -4.11
CA PRO A 55 -4.47 -15.24 -5.02
C PRO A 55 -5.38 -14.13 -4.47
N ILE A 56 -4.86 -12.89 -4.43
CA ILE A 56 -5.56 -11.73 -3.89
C ILE A 56 -5.93 -10.79 -5.04
N PHE A 57 -7.24 -10.68 -5.26
CA PHE A 57 -7.84 -9.72 -6.16
C PHE A 57 -8.02 -8.40 -5.43
N THR A 58 -7.51 -7.32 -5.99
CA THR A 58 -7.65 -5.97 -5.41
C THR A 58 -8.56 -5.12 -6.29
N TRP A 59 -9.48 -4.39 -5.66
CA TRP A 59 -10.50 -3.60 -6.34
C TRP A 59 -10.50 -2.19 -5.78
N CYS A 60 -10.07 -1.21 -6.56
CA CYS A 60 -10.20 0.19 -6.20
C CYS A 60 -11.60 0.70 -6.50
N VAL A 61 -12.31 1.13 -5.46
CA VAL A 61 -13.65 1.69 -5.52
C VAL A 61 -13.59 3.07 -4.88
N GLY A 62 -13.77 4.14 -5.66
CA GLY A 62 -13.72 5.52 -5.16
C GLY A 62 -12.29 6.05 -5.08
N GLN A 63 -11.46 5.59 -4.15
CA GLN A 63 -10.05 6.01 -4.09
C GLN A 63 -9.09 4.98 -3.48
N ALA A 64 -7.84 5.03 -3.93
CA ALA A 64 -6.69 4.35 -3.34
C ALA A 64 -5.50 5.31 -3.33
N THR A 65 -5.26 5.98 -2.21
CA THR A 65 -4.18 6.97 -2.08
C THR A 65 -3.13 6.56 -1.04
N SER A 66 -1.87 6.93 -1.25
CA SER A 66 -0.76 6.64 -0.33
C SER A 66 -0.58 5.13 -0.06
N MET A 67 -0.76 4.64 1.16
CA MET A 67 -0.74 3.20 1.43
C MET A 67 -1.90 2.45 0.77
N GLY A 68 -3.02 3.11 0.47
CA GLY A 68 -4.13 2.52 -0.27
C GLY A 68 -3.72 2.11 -1.69
N SER A 69 -2.96 2.96 -2.40
CA SER A 69 -2.44 2.61 -3.74
C SER A 69 -1.36 1.54 -3.68
N LEU A 70 -0.57 1.48 -2.61
CA LEU A 70 0.38 0.38 -2.42
C LEU A 70 -0.37 -0.94 -2.28
N LEU A 71 -1.37 -1.00 -1.41
CA LEU A 71 -2.20 -2.20 -1.22
C LEU A 71 -2.96 -2.60 -2.49
N LEU A 72 -3.34 -1.64 -3.34
CA LEU A 72 -3.88 -1.93 -4.66
C LEU A 72 -2.83 -2.54 -5.61
N ALA A 73 -1.62 -1.97 -5.63
CA ALA A 73 -0.56 -2.41 -6.53
C ALA A 73 -0.01 -3.81 -6.20
N VAL A 74 -0.07 -4.22 -4.93
CA VAL A 74 0.54 -5.47 -4.42
C VAL A 74 -0.37 -6.69 -4.52
N GLY A 75 -1.62 -6.52 -5.00
CA GLY A 75 -2.48 -7.64 -5.38
C GLY A 75 -1.82 -8.55 -6.42
N THR A 76 -2.34 -9.76 -6.58
CA THR A 76 -1.79 -10.75 -7.50
C THR A 76 -1.71 -10.19 -8.92
N LEU A 77 -0.61 -10.46 -9.63
CA LEU A 77 -0.38 -9.95 -10.98
C LEU A 77 -1.53 -10.36 -11.91
N GLY A 78 -2.11 -9.41 -12.62
CA GLY A 78 -3.29 -9.62 -13.49
C GLY A 78 -4.64 -9.56 -12.76
N MET A 79 -4.66 -9.44 -11.44
CA MET A 79 -5.88 -9.44 -10.60
C MET A 79 -6.05 -8.12 -9.83
N ARG A 80 -5.61 -7.01 -10.43
CA ARG A 80 -5.64 -5.66 -9.84
C ARG A 80 -6.57 -4.81 -10.70
N HIS A 81 -7.67 -4.36 -10.11
CA HIS A 81 -8.77 -3.74 -10.80
C HIS A 81 -9.12 -2.40 -10.19
N SER A 82 -9.68 -1.52 -11.01
CA SER A 82 -10.17 -0.22 -10.57
C SER A 82 -11.45 0.11 -11.33
N LEU A 83 -12.45 0.66 -10.64
CA LEU A 83 -13.62 1.22 -11.31
C LEU A 83 -13.25 2.51 -12.03
N HIS A 84 -14.01 2.84 -13.09
CA HIS A 84 -13.70 3.95 -14.02
C HIS A 84 -13.53 5.32 -13.33
N ASN A 85 -14.31 5.59 -12.28
CA ASN A 85 -14.29 6.88 -11.58
C ASN A 85 -13.43 6.88 -10.30
N SER A 86 -12.61 5.84 -10.11
CA SER A 86 -11.74 5.78 -8.94
C SER A 86 -10.53 6.71 -9.10
N HIS A 87 -9.96 7.17 -7.99
CA HIS A 87 -8.75 7.99 -7.97
C HIS A 87 -7.58 7.24 -7.32
N ILE A 88 -6.44 7.21 -7.98
CA ILE A 88 -5.21 6.61 -7.45
C ILE A 88 -4.19 7.72 -7.20
N MET A 89 -3.52 7.72 -6.05
CA MET A 89 -2.47 8.71 -5.77
C MET A 89 -1.29 8.07 -5.05
N ILE A 90 -0.09 8.34 -5.55
CA ILE A 90 1.17 7.97 -4.90
C ILE A 90 1.94 9.22 -4.49
N HIS A 91 2.68 9.13 -3.38
CA HIS A 91 3.52 10.20 -2.85
C HIS A 91 4.53 9.62 -1.84
N LYS A 92 5.58 10.38 -1.54
CA LYS A 92 6.60 10.02 -0.55
C LYS A 92 6.01 9.93 0.86
N PRO A 93 6.60 9.11 1.76
CA PRO A 93 6.17 9.12 3.16
C PRO A 93 6.47 10.48 3.80
N SER A 94 5.56 10.91 4.65
CA SER A 94 5.70 12.12 5.47
C SER A 94 5.82 11.74 6.95
N GLY A 95 6.67 12.44 7.68
CA GLY A 95 6.84 12.28 9.12
C GLY A 95 7.43 13.54 9.75
N GLY A 96 7.52 13.56 11.07
CA GLY A 96 8.17 14.64 11.83
C GLY A 96 9.21 14.08 12.76
N ALA A 97 10.23 14.89 13.08
CA ALA A 97 11.25 14.55 14.06
C ALA A 97 11.34 15.59 15.17
N ARG A 98 11.54 15.15 16.42
CA ARG A 98 11.70 16.03 17.60
C ARG A 98 12.62 15.34 18.63
N GLY A 99 13.35 16.13 19.41
CA GLY A 99 14.24 15.65 20.46
C GLY A 99 15.62 16.29 20.40
N GLN A 100 16.62 15.64 21.00
CA GLN A 100 18.01 16.05 20.87
C GLN A 100 18.51 15.85 19.44
N ALA A 101 19.64 16.47 19.08
CA ALA A 101 20.23 16.35 17.74
C ALA A 101 20.43 14.87 17.32
N THR A 102 20.85 14.01 18.26
CA THR A 102 20.99 12.57 18.04
C THR A 102 19.65 11.90 17.73
N ASP A 103 18.60 12.20 18.49
CA ASP A 103 17.26 11.62 18.28
C ASP A 103 16.67 12.04 16.93
N ILE A 104 16.83 13.32 16.58
CA ILE A 104 16.39 13.86 15.29
C ILE A 104 17.10 13.12 14.15
N THR A 105 18.42 12.91 14.27
CA THR A 105 19.21 12.21 13.25
C THR A 105 18.71 10.77 13.05
N ILE A 106 18.48 10.03 14.15
CA ILE A 106 17.93 8.66 14.10
C ILE A 106 16.57 8.62 13.41
N GLN A 107 15.67 9.55 13.75
CA GLN A 107 14.32 9.60 13.16
C GLN A 107 14.35 9.97 11.67
N VAL A 108 15.24 10.87 11.26
CA VAL A 108 15.43 11.23 9.84
C VAL A 108 15.96 10.05 9.04
N GLU A 109 16.96 9.32 9.57
CA GLU A 109 17.50 8.12 8.93
C GLU A 109 16.42 7.05 8.73
N GLU A 110 15.54 6.87 9.71
CA GLU A 110 14.44 5.90 9.63
C GLU A 110 13.42 6.27 8.54
N ILE A 111 13.04 7.55 8.43
CA ILE A 111 12.14 8.02 7.35
C ILE A 111 12.80 7.82 5.98
N ILE A 112 14.11 8.04 5.85
CA ILE A 112 14.83 7.81 4.60
C ILE A 112 14.84 6.32 4.24
N LYS A 113 15.02 5.43 5.22
CA LYS A 113 14.93 3.97 5.01
C LYS A 113 13.54 3.55 4.55
N LEU A 114 12.50 4.01 5.24
CA LEU A 114 11.10 3.75 4.88
C LEU A 114 10.78 4.25 3.46
N LYS A 115 11.25 5.44 3.09
CA LYS A 115 11.10 5.98 1.72
C LYS A 115 11.69 5.01 0.68
N LYS A 116 12.93 4.57 0.86
CA LYS A 116 13.60 3.63 -0.06
C LYS A 116 12.87 2.29 -0.14
N GLN A 117 12.40 1.78 1.00
CA GLN A 117 11.64 0.53 1.07
C GLN A 117 10.34 0.62 0.27
N LEU A 118 9.54 1.69 0.47
CA LEU A 118 8.30 1.90 -0.27
C LEU A 118 8.56 2.02 -1.77
N TYR A 119 9.59 2.75 -2.19
CA TYR A 119 9.95 2.88 -3.60
C TYR A 119 10.31 1.54 -4.24
N SER A 120 11.03 0.70 -3.50
CA SER A 120 11.39 -0.66 -3.95
C SER A 120 10.15 -1.55 -4.12
N ILE A 121 9.18 -1.45 -3.20
CA ILE A 121 7.90 -2.17 -3.30
C ILE A 121 7.10 -1.69 -4.52
N TYR A 122 6.96 -0.38 -4.71
CA TYR A 122 6.28 0.16 -5.89
C TYR A 122 6.97 -0.26 -7.18
N ALA A 123 8.29 -0.15 -7.28
CA ALA A 123 9.05 -0.57 -8.46
C ALA A 123 8.83 -2.05 -8.77
N LYS A 124 8.91 -2.92 -7.75
CA LYS A 124 8.65 -4.37 -7.89
C LYS A 124 7.26 -4.66 -8.48
N HIS A 125 6.21 -4.05 -7.93
CA HIS A 125 4.84 -4.39 -8.31
C HIS A 125 4.34 -3.64 -9.55
N THR A 126 4.89 -2.48 -9.88
CA THR A 126 4.56 -1.72 -11.10
C THR A 126 5.44 -2.08 -12.29
N LYS A 127 6.58 -2.75 -12.05
CA LYS A 127 7.65 -3.01 -13.03
C LYS A 127 8.29 -1.74 -13.61
N GLN A 128 8.11 -0.60 -12.95
CA GLN A 128 8.78 0.64 -13.28
C GLN A 128 10.18 0.67 -12.66
N SER A 129 11.10 1.42 -13.27
CA SER A 129 12.42 1.63 -12.67
C SER A 129 12.31 2.45 -11.40
N LEU A 130 13.28 2.30 -10.48
CA LEU A 130 13.33 3.12 -9.27
C LEU A 130 13.34 4.62 -9.58
N GLN A 131 14.03 5.04 -10.65
CA GLN A 131 14.07 6.45 -11.06
C GLN A 131 12.67 6.98 -11.43
N VAL A 132 11.87 6.19 -12.14
CA VAL A 132 10.49 6.57 -12.48
C VAL A 132 9.64 6.68 -11.21
N ILE A 133 9.78 5.73 -10.28
CA ILE A 133 9.06 5.76 -9.00
C ILE A 133 9.48 6.96 -8.14
N GLU A 134 10.77 7.24 -8.03
CA GLU A 134 11.31 8.39 -7.30
C GLU A 134 10.77 9.71 -7.84
N SER A 135 10.79 9.87 -9.17
CA SER A 135 10.26 11.07 -9.82
C SER A 135 8.74 11.20 -9.66
N ALA A 136 7.99 10.10 -9.77
CA ALA A 136 6.54 10.11 -9.68
C ALA A 136 6.05 10.34 -8.25
N MET A 137 6.81 9.90 -7.23
CA MET A 137 6.41 10.01 -5.83
C MET A 137 6.99 11.23 -5.09
N ASP A 138 7.76 12.11 -5.74
CA ASP A 138 8.35 13.26 -5.04
C ASP A 138 7.29 14.27 -4.56
N LYS A 139 6.19 14.38 -5.29
CA LYS A 139 4.98 15.14 -4.92
C LYS A 139 3.76 14.24 -5.03
N ASP A 140 2.61 14.75 -4.60
CA ASP A 140 1.34 14.09 -4.83
C ASP A 140 1.10 13.89 -6.32
N HIS A 141 1.04 12.63 -6.74
CA HIS A 141 0.84 12.25 -8.14
C HIS A 141 -0.46 11.47 -8.28
N TYR A 142 -1.48 12.16 -8.79
CA TYR A 142 -2.82 11.61 -9.04
C TYR A 142 -2.91 10.97 -10.42
N MET A 143 -3.56 9.82 -10.49
CA MET A 143 -3.75 9.03 -11.69
C MET A 143 -5.21 8.60 -11.81
N SER A 144 -5.72 8.57 -13.03
CA SER A 144 -7.01 7.99 -13.38
C SER A 144 -6.83 6.55 -13.87
N PRO A 145 -7.79 5.65 -13.58
CA PRO A 145 -7.93 4.38 -14.28
C PRO A 145 -8.10 4.65 -15.77
N MET A 146 -7.23 4.06 -16.60
CA MET A 146 -7.41 4.10 -18.04
C MET A 146 -8.62 3.23 -18.39
N VAL A 147 -9.60 3.83 -19.05
CA VAL A 147 -10.72 3.09 -19.64
C VAL A 147 -10.16 2.29 -20.83
N PRO A 148 -10.46 0.99 -20.95
CA PRO A 148 -10.05 0.20 -22.11
C PRO A 148 -10.63 0.74 -23.42
#